data_AF-A0A1M2VIL8-F1
#
_entry.id   AF-A0A1M2VIL8-F1
#
_cell.length_a   1.000
_cell.length_b   1.000
_cell.length_c   1.000
_cell.angle_alpha   90.00
_cell.angle_beta   90.00
_cell.angle_gamma   90.00
#
_symmetry.space_group_name_H-M   'P 1'
#
loop_
_entity.id
_entity.type
_entity.pdbx_description
1 polymer ?
#
loop_
_entity_poly.entity_id
_entity_poly.type
_entity_poly.pdbx_seq_one_letter_code
_entity_poly.pdbx_strand_id
1 'polypeptide(L)'
;MSTEVEEASASGPSIHAGGDIVQKLEQAKELKDKGDAAFQQGETKAALASYHTCLFYLSGLDKNALQKALGKPVPAPPPIEAVDAQEKPKTEVDELSEKIYSNMSQCHIKNGNWKRALETADKALTFNPKNRKALFRKAKALGETGWFEKADAILEDLIKDAESPEKEACVAELSRLREMDKERSQKHDQKMKGFLKKGQLSLAKED
;
A
#
# COMPACT_ATOMS: atom_id res chain seq x y z
N MET A 1 -64.01 -20.96 32.07
CA MET A 1 -62.77 -20.84 32.84
C MET A 1 -61.63 -20.96 31.86
N SER A 2 -60.84 -19.90 31.79
CA SER A 2 -60.02 -19.50 30.67
C SER A 2 -58.80 -20.40 30.46
N THR A 3 -58.55 -20.72 29.20
CA THR A 3 -57.28 -21.23 28.68
C THR A 3 -56.21 -20.14 28.84
N GLU A 4 -55.23 -20.37 29.70
CA GLU A 4 -54.01 -19.55 29.75
C GLU A 4 -53.17 -19.85 28.52
N VAL A 5 -53.02 -18.83 27.69
CA VAL A 5 -52.17 -18.82 26.50
C VAL A 5 -50.77 -18.48 26.99
N GLU A 6 -49.87 -19.44 26.95
CA GLU A 6 -48.46 -19.26 27.32
C GLU A 6 -47.82 -18.35 26.25
N GLU A 7 -47.61 -17.08 26.61
CA GLU A 7 -46.95 -16.08 25.79
C GLU A 7 -45.49 -16.51 25.59
N ALA A 8 -45.20 -17.01 24.39
CA ALA A 8 -43.84 -17.23 23.93
C ALA A 8 -43.10 -15.87 23.89
N SER A 9 -42.33 -15.61 24.94
CA SER A 9 -41.26 -14.61 24.96
C SER A 9 -40.23 -14.98 23.90
N ALA A 10 -40.49 -14.56 22.66
CA ALA A 10 -39.50 -14.50 21.61
C ALA A 10 -38.42 -13.48 22.00
N SER A 11 -37.42 -13.94 22.74
CA SER A 11 -36.13 -13.27 22.86
C SER A 11 -35.47 -13.29 21.48
N GLY A 12 -35.80 -12.29 20.67
CA GLY A 12 -35.08 -12.01 19.43
C GLY A 12 -33.58 -11.92 19.73
N PRO A 13 -32.70 -12.41 18.84
CA PRO A 13 -31.26 -12.37 19.05
C PRO A 13 -30.78 -10.94 18.88
N SER A 14 -30.88 -10.16 19.95
CA SER A 14 -30.19 -8.90 20.10
C SER A 14 -28.86 -9.18 20.80
N ILE A 15 -27.81 -8.47 20.38
CA ILE A 15 -26.52 -8.33 21.07
C ILE A 15 -25.46 -9.45 20.89
N HIS A 16 -25.10 -9.84 19.65
CA HIS A 16 -23.81 -10.52 19.39
C HIS A 16 -22.94 -9.89 18.28
N ALA A 17 -23.49 -9.00 17.45
CA ALA A 17 -22.74 -8.41 16.32
C ALA A 17 -21.54 -7.54 16.75
N GLY A 18 -21.66 -6.78 17.85
CA GLY A 18 -20.58 -5.90 18.31
C GLY A 18 -19.36 -6.64 18.86
N GLY A 19 -19.56 -7.76 19.55
CA GLY A 19 -18.47 -8.59 20.09
C GLY A 19 -17.69 -9.31 19.00
N ASP A 20 -18.40 -9.84 17.99
CA ASP A 20 -17.81 -10.49 16.81
C ASP A 20 -16.95 -9.50 15.99
N ILE A 21 -17.39 -8.24 15.85
CA ILE A 21 -16.63 -7.20 15.15
C ILE A 21 -15.30 -6.87 15.86
N VAL A 22 -15.31 -6.75 17.20
CA VAL A 22 -14.09 -6.47 17.99
C VAL A 22 -13.14 -7.66 17.97
N GLN A 23 -13.66 -8.89 18.09
CA GLN A 23 -12.86 -10.12 17.98
C GLN A 23 -12.21 -10.25 16.61
N LYS A 24 -12.92 -9.94 15.53
CA LYS A 24 -12.36 -9.92 14.17
C LYS A 24 -11.25 -8.87 14.00
N LEU A 25 -11.37 -7.71 14.65
CA LEU A 25 -10.31 -6.71 14.66
C LEU A 25 -9.06 -7.22 15.41
N GLU A 26 -9.26 -7.91 16.53
CA GLU A 26 -8.16 -8.50 17.30
C GLU A 26 -7.45 -9.62 16.51
N GLN A 27 -8.20 -10.51 15.88
CA GLN A 27 -7.67 -11.52 14.95
C GLN A 27 -6.89 -10.88 13.79
N ALA A 28 -7.38 -9.75 13.25
CA ALA A 28 -6.66 -9.03 12.21
C ALA A 28 -5.30 -8.50 12.73
N LYS A 29 -5.23 -8.00 13.97
CA LYS A 29 -3.96 -7.56 14.58
C LYS A 29 -2.99 -8.73 14.77
N GLU A 30 -3.47 -9.87 15.27
CA GLU A 30 -2.66 -11.09 15.40
C GLU A 30 -2.10 -11.56 14.05
N LEU A 31 -2.91 -11.53 12.99
CA LEU A 31 -2.48 -11.89 11.63
C LEU A 31 -1.44 -10.93 11.08
N LYS A 32 -1.54 -9.64 11.40
CA LYS A 32 -0.50 -8.66 11.05
C LYS A 32 0.82 -9.01 11.73
N ASP A 33 0.79 -9.31 13.03
CA ASP A 33 2.00 -9.61 13.80
C ASP A 33 2.64 -10.94 13.35
N LYS A 34 1.81 -11.94 13.01
CA LYS A 34 2.27 -13.17 12.33
C LYS A 34 2.94 -12.87 10.99
N GLY A 35 2.37 -11.95 10.21
CA GLY A 35 2.95 -11.49 8.94
C GLY A 35 4.30 -10.79 9.13
N ASP A 36 4.42 -9.93 10.15
CA ASP A 36 5.66 -9.24 10.50
C ASP A 36 6.73 -10.24 10.95
N ALA A 37 6.37 -11.25 11.76
CA ALA A 37 7.27 -12.32 12.19
C ALA A 37 7.77 -13.17 10.99
N ALA A 38 6.86 -13.60 10.10
CA ALA A 38 7.23 -14.32 8.88
C ALA A 38 8.15 -13.48 7.97
N PHE A 39 7.91 -12.16 7.91
CA PHE A 39 8.76 -11.25 7.14
C PHE A 39 10.18 -11.14 7.72
N GLN A 40 10.31 -11.12 9.05
CA GLN A 40 11.60 -11.14 9.73
C GLN A 40 12.35 -12.46 9.50
N GLN A 41 11.63 -13.58 9.43
CA GLN A 41 12.18 -14.90 9.10
C GLN A 41 12.58 -15.04 7.61
N GLY A 42 12.26 -14.04 6.77
CA GLY A 42 12.55 -14.06 5.33
C GLY A 42 11.49 -14.77 4.50
N GLU A 43 10.44 -15.32 5.11
CA GLU A 43 9.33 -15.98 4.44
C GLU A 43 8.32 -14.97 3.88
N THR A 44 8.73 -14.26 2.82
CA THR A 44 7.91 -13.19 2.21
C THR A 44 6.56 -13.68 1.67
N LYS A 45 6.45 -14.94 1.23
CA LYS A 45 5.19 -15.51 0.72
C LYS A 45 4.19 -15.76 1.85
N ALA A 46 4.65 -16.34 2.97
CA ALA A 46 3.82 -16.55 4.16
C ALA A 46 3.39 -15.22 4.80
N ALA A 47 4.30 -14.23 4.79
CA ALA A 47 3.98 -12.86 5.21
C ALA A 47 2.86 -12.26 4.34
N LEU A 48 2.98 -12.33 3.01
CA LEU A 48 1.94 -11.84 2.09
C LEU A 48 0.60 -12.53 2.32
N ALA A 49 0.58 -13.85 2.53
CA ALA A 49 -0.65 -14.57 2.83
C ALA A 49 -1.30 -14.05 4.12
N SER A 50 -0.51 -13.85 5.18
CA SER A 50 -1.01 -13.33 6.46
C SER A 50 -1.55 -11.90 6.33
N TYR A 51 -0.87 -11.03 5.57
CA TYR A 51 -1.34 -9.67 5.27
C TYR A 51 -2.62 -9.64 4.44
N HIS A 52 -2.74 -10.51 3.43
CA HIS A 52 -3.97 -10.61 2.63
C HIS A 52 -5.15 -11.05 3.49
N THR A 53 -4.96 -12.07 4.34
CA THR A 53 -6.00 -12.52 5.27
C THR A 53 -6.37 -11.41 6.25
N CYS A 54 -5.39 -10.66 6.77
CA CYS A 54 -5.63 -9.50 7.62
C CYS A 54 -6.51 -8.46 6.92
N LEU A 55 -6.17 -8.06 5.68
CA LEU A 55 -6.96 -7.11 4.90
C LEU A 55 -8.37 -7.62 4.60
N PHE A 56 -8.54 -8.92 4.39
CA PHE A 56 -9.86 -9.52 4.19
C PHE A 56 -10.75 -9.31 5.41
N TYR A 57 -10.25 -9.61 6.62
CA TYR A 57 -10.96 -9.32 7.86
C TYR A 57 -11.27 -7.83 8.01
N LEU A 58 -10.31 -6.94 7.75
CA LEU A 58 -10.52 -5.50 7.86
C LEU A 58 -11.53 -4.94 6.85
N SER A 59 -11.58 -5.49 5.63
CA SER A 59 -12.52 -5.08 4.58
C SER A 59 -13.97 -5.49 4.87
N GLY A 60 -14.16 -6.55 5.68
CA GLY A 60 -15.47 -7.04 6.09
C GLY A 60 -16.05 -6.35 7.32
N LEU A 61 -15.32 -5.43 7.95
CA LEU A 61 -15.79 -4.72 9.15
C LEU A 61 -16.57 -3.46 8.76
N ASP A 62 -17.77 -3.32 9.33
CA ASP A 62 -18.48 -2.04 9.33
C ASP A 62 -17.71 -1.05 10.23
N LYS A 63 -17.10 -0.04 9.60
CA LYS A 63 -16.28 0.97 10.27
C LYS A 63 -17.06 1.77 11.32
N ASN A 64 -18.36 2.04 11.07
CA ASN A 64 -19.21 2.81 11.97
C ASN A 64 -19.66 1.94 13.16
N ALA A 65 -20.01 0.68 12.91
CA ALA A 65 -20.34 -0.27 13.97
C ALA A 65 -19.12 -0.56 14.86
N LEU A 66 -17.92 -0.68 14.27
CA LEU A 66 -16.68 -0.87 15.01
C LEU A 66 -16.35 0.34 15.88
N GLN A 67 -16.46 1.57 15.36
CA GLN A 67 -16.22 2.76 16.18
C GLN A 67 -17.20 2.86 17.35
N LYS A 68 -18.48 2.56 17.11
CA LYS A 68 -19.51 2.50 18.15
C LYS A 68 -19.20 1.43 19.20
N ALA A 69 -18.74 0.25 18.79
CA ALA A 69 -18.34 -0.83 19.69
C ALA A 69 -17.08 -0.51 20.50
N LEU A 70 -16.15 0.28 19.93
CA LEU A 70 -14.94 0.78 20.60
C LEU A 70 -15.21 2.02 21.48
N GLY A 71 -16.46 2.49 21.56
CA GLY A 71 -16.81 3.71 22.30
C GLY A 71 -16.23 4.99 21.71
N LYS A 72 -15.75 4.97 20.46
CA LYS A 72 -15.22 6.14 19.75
C LYS A 72 -16.37 6.86 19.03
N PRO A 73 -16.38 8.21 19.01
CA PRO A 73 -17.41 8.95 18.30
C PRO A 73 -17.37 8.60 16.81
N VAL A 74 -18.52 8.19 16.27
CA VAL A 74 -18.69 7.95 14.84
C VAL A 74 -18.61 9.31 14.14
N PRO A 75 -17.72 9.50 13.16
CA PRO A 75 -17.60 10.77 12.46
C PRO A 75 -18.90 11.01 11.68
N ALA A 76 -19.48 12.19 11.89
CA ALA A 76 -20.68 12.59 11.17
C ALA A 76 -20.41 12.55 9.66
N PRO A 77 -21.38 12.10 8.84
CA PRO A 77 -21.24 12.20 7.39
C PRO A 77 -20.99 13.68 7.02
N PRO A 78 -20.00 13.98 6.16
CA PRO A 78 -19.70 15.36 5.81
C PRO A 78 -20.93 15.99 5.14
N PRO A 79 -21.20 17.30 5.37
CA PRO A 79 -22.22 18.03 4.65
C PRO A 79 -21.99 17.90 3.14
N ILE A 80 -23.08 17.76 2.38
CA ILE A 80 -23.10 17.43 0.94
C ILE A 80 -22.37 18.50 0.07
N GLU A 81 -21.97 19.63 0.64
CA GLU A 81 -21.42 20.79 -0.06
C GLU A 81 -19.88 20.91 -0.03
N ALA A 82 -19.15 20.04 0.67
CA ALA A 82 -17.67 20.11 0.77
C ALA A 82 -16.99 18.99 -0.04
N VAL A 83 -16.96 19.14 -1.38
CA VAL A 83 -16.27 18.20 -2.29
C VAL A 83 -14.76 18.44 -2.44
N ASP A 84 -14.17 19.40 -1.72
CA ASP A 84 -12.72 19.58 -1.68
C ASP A 84 -12.09 18.91 -0.45
N ALA A 85 -11.43 17.78 -0.70
CA ALA A 85 -10.30 17.24 0.06
C ALA A 85 -10.38 17.28 1.61
N GLN A 86 -11.53 16.98 2.21
CA GLN A 86 -11.61 16.77 3.65
C GLN A 86 -10.96 15.43 4.00
N GLU A 87 -9.82 15.49 4.70
CA GLU A 87 -9.15 14.35 5.34
C GLU A 87 -10.18 13.57 6.17
N LYS A 88 -10.67 12.45 5.63
CA LYS A 88 -11.56 11.55 6.38
C LYS A 88 -10.91 11.23 7.73
N PRO A 89 -11.63 11.29 8.85
CA PRO A 89 -11.08 10.96 10.15
C PRO A 89 -10.53 9.55 10.09
N LYS A 90 -9.19 9.45 10.20
CA LYS A 90 -8.46 8.20 10.05
C LYS A 90 -8.99 7.22 11.09
N THR A 91 -9.65 6.17 10.63
CA THR A 91 -10.11 5.12 11.52
C THR A 91 -8.95 4.20 11.88
N GLU A 92 -9.04 3.51 13.01
CA GLU A 92 -8.03 2.52 13.40
C GLU A 92 -7.83 1.44 12.31
N VAL A 93 -8.89 1.14 11.56
CA VAL A 93 -8.85 0.24 10.39
C VAL A 93 -8.05 0.84 9.24
N ASP A 94 -8.18 2.13 8.98
CA ASP A 94 -7.45 2.81 7.90
C ASP A 94 -5.95 2.92 8.22
N GLU A 95 -5.60 3.21 9.47
CA GLU A 95 -4.20 3.21 9.93
C GLU A 95 -3.57 1.81 9.88
N LEU A 96 -4.33 0.78 10.26
CA LEU A 96 -3.86 -0.59 10.19
C LEU A 96 -3.69 -1.03 8.73
N SER A 97 -4.66 -0.72 7.87
CA SER A 97 -4.62 -1.01 6.43
C SER A 97 -3.41 -0.33 5.77
N GLU A 98 -3.16 0.93 6.10
CA GLU A 98 -1.98 1.68 5.63
C GLU A 98 -0.68 0.94 5.94
N LYS A 99 -0.47 0.54 7.20
CA LYS A 99 0.72 -0.20 7.63
C LYS A 99 0.86 -1.53 6.88
N ILE A 100 -0.24 -2.27 6.72
CA ILE A 100 -0.25 -3.56 6.04
C ILE A 100 0.11 -3.40 4.56
N TYR A 101 -0.52 -2.47 3.84
CA TYR A 101 -0.17 -2.20 2.44
C TYR A 101 1.29 -1.76 2.29
N SER A 102 1.78 -0.94 3.23
CA SER A 102 3.18 -0.54 3.29
C SER A 102 4.11 -1.75 3.46
N ASN A 103 3.80 -2.70 4.34
CA ASN A 103 4.59 -3.92 4.56
C ASN A 103 4.49 -4.90 3.37
N MET A 104 3.32 -5.02 2.74
CA MET A 104 3.14 -5.82 1.52
C MET A 104 3.99 -5.28 0.37
N SER A 105 4.07 -3.97 0.19
CA SER A 105 4.92 -3.37 -0.84
C SER A 105 6.40 -3.74 -0.64
N GLN A 106 6.86 -3.78 0.61
CA GLN A 106 8.21 -4.25 0.94
C GLN A 106 8.41 -5.73 0.61
N CYS A 107 7.41 -6.58 0.88
CA CYS A 107 7.47 -7.99 0.51
C CYS A 107 7.54 -8.18 -1.00
N HIS A 108 6.77 -7.41 -1.77
CA HIS A 108 6.81 -7.44 -3.23
C HIS A 108 8.15 -6.97 -3.78
N ILE A 109 8.76 -5.92 -3.20
CA ILE A 109 10.13 -5.48 -3.52
C ILE A 109 11.13 -6.61 -3.30
N LYS A 110 11.09 -7.29 -2.14
CA LYS A 110 11.97 -8.44 -1.86
C LYS A 110 11.79 -9.59 -2.86
N ASN A 111 10.58 -9.77 -3.38
CA ASN A 111 10.27 -10.81 -4.37
C ASN A 111 10.52 -10.39 -5.83
N GLY A 112 11.03 -9.17 -6.08
CA GLY A 112 11.23 -8.63 -7.44
C GLY A 112 9.92 -8.32 -8.18
N ASN A 113 8.78 -8.30 -7.49
CA ASN A 113 7.46 -8.04 -8.07
C ASN A 113 7.16 -6.53 -8.08
N TRP A 114 7.89 -5.78 -8.91
CA TRP A 114 7.84 -4.31 -8.92
C TRP A 114 6.46 -3.71 -9.22
N LYS A 115 5.69 -4.31 -10.13
CA LYS A 115 4.33 -3.86 -10.46
C LYS A 115 3.39 -3.94 -9.24
N ARG A 116 3.40 -5.06 -8.53
CA ARG A 116 2.60 -5.22 -7.31
C ARG A 116 3.11 -4.37 -6.16
N ALA A 117 4.43 -4.16 -6.06
CA ALA A 117 5.00 -3.23 -5.10
C ALA A 117 4.46 -1.80 -5.30
N LEU A 118 4.39 -1.35 -6.55
CA LEU A 118 3.81 -0.05 -6.89
C LEU A 118 2.32 0.04 -6.52
N GLU A 119 1.52 -0.94 -6.92
CA GLU A 119 0.08 -0.98 -6.60
C GLU A 119 -0.19 -0.97 -5.09
N THR A 120 0.58 -1.75 -4.32
CA THR A 120 0.42 -1.81 -2.86
C THR A 120 0.93 -0.55 -2.18
N ALA A 121 2.02 0.07 -2.67
CA ALA A 121 2.48 1.36 -2.17
C ALA A 121 1.47 2.47 -2.45
N ASP A 122 0.88 2.51 -3.65
CA ASP A 122 -0.18 3.47 -4.00
C ASP A 122 -1.40 3.31 -3.10
N LYS A 123 -1.83 2.08 -2.82
CA LYS A 123 -2.89 1.81 -1.85
C LYS A 123 -2.55 2.35 -0.46
N ALA A 124 -1.32 2.15 0.04
CA ALA A 124 -0.91 2.72 1.33
C ALA A 124 -1.02 4.26 1.33
N LEU A 125 -0.65 4.90 0.21
CA LEU A 125 -0.73 6.37 0.05
C LEU A 125 -2.17 6.90 -0.03
N THR A 126 -3.14 6.08 -0.48
CA THR A 126 -4.56 6.48 -0.42
C THR A 126 -5.07 6.64 1.01
N PHE A 127 -4.50 5.91 1.98
CA PHE A 127 -4.84 6.05 3.40
C PHE A 127 -3.99 7.13 4.08
N ASN A 128 -2.70 7.18 3.75
CA ASN A 128 -1.78 8.18 4.28
C ASN A 128 -0.84 8.71 3.19
N PRO A 129 -1.18 9.85 2.56
CA PRO A 129 -0.36 10.41 1.48
C PRO A 129 1.03 10.85 1.97
N LYS A 130 1.19 11.10 3.27
CA LYS A 130 2.46 11.52 3.90
C LYS A 130 3.27 10.33 4.44
N ASN A 131 2.92 9.09 4.12
CA ASN A 131 3.71 7.93 4.56
C ASN A 131 5.05 7.87 3.80
N ARG A 132 6.11 8.33 4.47
CA ARG A 132 7.48 8.37 3.93
C ARG A 132 8.01 6.99 3.53
N LYS A 133 7.69 5.93 4.28
CA LYS A 133 8.10 4.55 3.94
C LYS A 133 7.40 4.05 2.68
N ALA A 134 6.10 4.36 2.52
CA ALA A 134 5.35 3.99 1.32
C ALA A 134 5.84 4.78 0.09
N LEU A 135 6.11 6.08 0.23
CA LEU A 135 6.69 6.93 -0.83
C LEU A 135 8.06 6.40 -1.28
N PHE A 136 8.94 6.06 -0.34
CA PHE A 136 10.26 5.51 -0.67
C PHE A 136 10.16 4.19 -1.43
N ARG A 137 9.27 3.29 -0.98
CA ARG A 137 9.01 2.00 -1.64
C ARG A 137 8.41 2.18 -3.03
N LYS A 138 7.51 3.15 -3.21
CA LYS A 138 6.95 3.55 -4.50
C LYS A 138 8.03 4.05 -5.45
N ALA A 139 8.89 4.96 -5.00
CA ALA A 139 9.97 5.48 -5.83
C ALA A 139 10.91 4.37 -6.29
N LYS A 140 11.29 3.46 -5.39
CA LYS A 140 12.09 2.28 -5.73
C LYS A 140 11.43 1.40 -6.79
N ALA A 141 10.13 1.11 -6.65
CA ALA A 141 9.38 0.33 -7.63
C ALA A 141 9.23 1.05 -8.99
N LEU A 142 9.07 2.38 -8.99
CA LEU A 142 9.02 3.19 -10.21
C LEU A 142 10.36 3.16 -10.96
N GLY A 143 11.47 3.29 -10.26
CA GLY A 143 12.81 3.20 -10.85
C GLY A 143 13.04 1.86 -11.55
N GLU A 144 12.69 0.75 -10.89
CA GLU A 144 12.85 -0.60 -11.46
C GLU A 144 11.89 -0.90 -12.61
N THR A 145 10.73 -0.22 -12.66
CA THR A 145 9.80 -0.29 -13.80
C THR A 145 10.17 0.68 -14.93
N GLY A 146 11.23 1.46 -14.76
CA GLY A 146 11.79 2.34 -15.77
C GLY A 146 11.17 3.75 -15.81
N TRP A 147 10.40 4.12 -14.79
CA TRP A 147 9.83 5.46 -14.62
C TRP A 147 10.77 6.34 -13.76
N PHE A 148 11.99 6.56 -14.25
CA PHE A 148 13.06 7.22 -13.49
C PHE A 148 12.70 8.66 -13.09
N GLU A 149 12.15 9.46 -14.00
CA GLU A 149 11.76 10.86 -13.71
C GLU A 149 10.78 10.97 -12.52
N LYS A 150 9.79 10.08 -12.47
CA LYS A 150 8.80 10.05 -11.38
C LYS A 150 9.42 9.56 -10.07
N ALA A 151 10.35 8.61 -10.14
CA ALA A 151 11.06 8.11 -8.98
C ALA A 151 11.98 9.19 -8.38
N ASP A 152 12.72 9.90 -9.23
CA ASP A 152 13.61 11.00 -8.84
C ASP A 152 12.83 12.10 -8.14
N ALA A 153 11.72 12.56 -8.72
CA ALA A 153 10.88 13.61 -8.12
C ALA A 153 10.39 13.24 -6.71
N ILE A 154 9.96 11.98 -6.50
CA ILE A 154 9.51 11.50 -5.18
C ILE A 154 10.68 11.42 -4.19
N LEU A 155 11.85 10.94 -4.62
CA LEU A 155 13.03 10.87 -3.75
C LEU A 155 13.56 12.25 -3.38
N GLU A 156 13.57 13.20 -4.32
CA GLU A 156 13.97 14.59 -4.05
C GLU A 156 13.03 15.26 -3.05
N ASP A 157 11.73 15.03 -3.17
CA ASP A 157 10.74 15.51 -2.20
C ASP A 157 10.98 14.90 -0.81
N LEU A 158 11.18 13.58 -0.75
CA LEU A 158 11.51 12.90 0.49
C LEU A 158 12.81 13.42 1.13
N ILE A 159 13.83 13.76 0.33
CA ILE A 159 15.12 14.27 0.82
C ILE A 159 14.99 15.66 1.46
N LYS A 160 14.07 16.50 0.99
CA LYS A 160 13.83 17.85 1.56
C LYS A 160 13.29 17.76 2.98
N ASP A 161 12.36 16.84 3.19
CA ASP A 161 11.67 16.66 4.48
C ASP A 161 12.33 15.59 5.37
N ALA A 162 13.41 14.94 4.90
CA ALA A 162 14.09 13.86 5.62
C ALA A 162 15.24 14.35 6.52
N GLU A 163 15.34 13.71 7.69
CA GLU A 163 16.50 13.75 8.57
C GLU A 163 17.40 12.50 8.36
N SER A 164 18.66 12.54 8.80
CA SER A 164 19.52 11.34 8.82
C SER A 164 18.97 10.31 9.82
N PRO A 165 18.94 9.00 9.52
CA PRO A 165 19.58 8.29 8.39
C PRO A 165 18.69 8.06 7.16
N GLU A 166 17.42 8.46 7.21
CA GLU A 166 16.47 8.20 6.11
C GLU A 166 16.84 8.99 4.85
N LYS A 167 17.37 10.20 5.03
CA LYS A 167 17.90 11.03 3.95
C LYS A 167 19.02 10.32 3.18
N GLU A 168 19.95 9.67 3.88
CA GLU A 168 21.07 8.94 3.27
C GLU A 168 20.58 7.76 2.44
N ALA A 169 19.59 7.02 2.94
CA ALA A 169 18.97 5.93 2.18
C ALA A 169 18.28 6.44 0.90
N CYS A 170 17.61 7.59 0.96
CA CYS A 170 16.98 8.22 -0.21
C CYS A 170 18.03 8.69 -1.23
N VAL A 171 19.11 9.32 -0.78
CA VAL A 171 20.21 9.78 -1.64
C VAL A 171 20.95 8.61 -2.31
N ALA A 172 21.16 7.52 -1.57
CA ALA A 172 21.80 6.32 -2.09
C ALA A 172 20.94 5.67 -3.20
N GLU A 173 19.62 5.55 -2.98
CA GLU A 173 18.72 5.02 -4.01
C GLU A 173 18.62 5.98 -5.20
N LEU A 174 18.56 7.30 -4.99
CA LEU A 174 18.54 8.30 -6.06
C LEU A 174 19.78 8.20 -6.95
N SER A 175 20.96 8.09 -6.34
CA SER A 175 22.22 7.91 -7.07
C SER A 175 22.20 6.62 -7.91
N ARG A 176 21.71 5.51 -7.33
CA ARG A 176 21.58 4.23 -8.04
C ARG A 176 20.63 4.34 -9.24
N LEU A 177 19.48 5.00 -9.09
CA LEU A 177 18.50 5.13 -10.18
C LEU A 177 19.04 5.99 -11.33
N ARG A 178 19.77 7.06 -11.03
CA ARG A 178 20.40 7.92 -12.06
C ARG A 178 21.47 7.18 -12.86
N GLU A 179 22.26 6.33 -12.20
CA GLU A 179 23.22 5.46 -12.87
C GLU A 179 22.52 4.47 -13.80
N MET A 180 21.46 3.82 -13.31
CA MET A 180 20.65 2.90 -14.12
C MET A 180 20.02 3.58 -15.35
N ASP A 181 19.49 4.80 -15.20
CA ASP A 181 18.92 5.57 -16.29
C ASP A 181 19.99 5.95 -17.33
N LYS A 182 21.15 6.44 -16.87
CA LYS A 182 22.29 6.76 -17.73
C LYS A 182 22.75 5.54 -18.53
N GLU A 183 22.87 4.37 -17.90
CA GLU A 183 23.22 3.13 -18.61
C GLU A 183 22.16 2.75 -19.65
N ARG A 184 20.87 2.88 -19.32
CA ARG A 184 19.78 2.56 -20.24
C ARG A 184 19.78 3.49 -21.45
N SER A 185 19.98 4.78 -21.21
CA SER A 185 20.11 5.81 -22.24
C SER A 185 21.33 5.54 -23.14
N GLN A 186 22.49 5.24 -22.56
CA GLN A 186 23.69 4.88 -23.33
C GLN A 186 23.49 3.64 -24.20
N LYS A 187 22.86 2.58 -23.65
CA LYS A 187 22.54 1.36 -24.41
C LYS A 187 21.55 1.66 -25.54
N HIS A 188 20.59 2.54 -25.32
CA HIS A 188 19.66 3.01 -26.34
C HIS A 188 20.39 3.79 -27.46
N ASP A 189 21.22 4.76 -27.10
CA ASP A 189 21.98 5.57 -28.06
C ASP A 189 22.96 4.74 -28.88
N GLN A 190 23.63 3.76 -28.26
CA GLN A 190 24.52 2.83 -28.97
C GLN A 190 23.74 1.99 -30.01
N LYS A 191 22.55 1.50 -29.65
CA LYS A 191 21.68 0.77 -30.58
C LYS A 191 21.21 1.66 -31.74
N MET A 192 20.83 2.91 -31.45
CA MET A 192 20.41 3.88 -32.46
C MET A 192 21.55 4.20 -33.44
N LYS A 193 22.76 4.44 -32.95
CA LYS A 193 23.96 4.64 -33.80
C LYS A 193 24.24 3.43 -34.70
N GLY A 194 24.11 2.21 -34.16
CA GLY A 194 24.26 0.97 -34.93
C GLY A 194 23.20 0.82 -36.03
N PHE A 195 21.94 1.13 -35.74
CA PHE A 195 20.84 1.11 -36.70
C PHE A 195 21.05 2.13 -37.83
N LEU A 196 21.40 3.37 -37.51
CA LEU A 196 21.68 4.43 -38.50
C LEU A 196 22.84 4.06 -39.44
N LYS A 197 23.93 3.50 -38.88
CA LYS A 197 25.07 3.04 -39.68
C LYS A 197 24.68 1.91 -40.63
N LYS A 198 23.81 0.99 -40.21
CA LYS A 198 23.33 -0.12 -41.05
C LYS A 198 22.40 0.38 -42.17
N GLY A 199 21.53 1.36 -41.89
CA GLY A 199 20.63 1.96 -42.90
C GLY A 199 21.38 2.74 -43.98
N GLN A 200 22.44 3.47 -43.61
CA GLN A 200 23.31 4.14 -44.59
C GLN A 200 24.03 3.12 -45.50
N LEU A 201 24.42 1.97 -44.95
CA LEU A 201 25.10 0.92 -45.72
C LEU A 201 24.18 0.16 -46.67
N SER A 202 22.87 0.11 -46.39
CA SER A 202 21.88 -0.49 -47.30
C SER A 202 21.48 0.45 -48.43
N LEU A 203 21.30 1.76 -48.16
CA LEU A 203 21.05 2.74 -49.22
C LEU A 203 22.22 2.81 -50.21
N ALA A 204 23.46 2.78 -49.72
CA ALA A 204 24.66 2.83 -50.57
C ALA A 204 24.91 1.55 -51.41
N LYS A 205 24.06 0.52 -51.30
CA LYS A 205 24.15 -0.72 -52.09
C LYS A 205 23.02 -0.85 -53.12
N GLU A 206 22.01 0.02 -53.08
CA GLU A 206 20.88 0.03 -54.02
C GLU A 206 21.05 1.06 -55.15
N ASP A 207 22.09 1.91 -55.08
CA ASP A 207 22.60 2.78 -56.15
C ASP A 207 23.80 2.13 -56.88
#